data_AF-A0A662S4Z7-F1
#
_entry.id   AF-A0A662S4Z7-F1
#
_cell.length_a   1.000
_cell.length_b   1.000
_cell.length_c   1.000
_cell.angle_alpha   90.00
_cell.angle_beta   90.00
_cell.angle_gamma   90.00
#
_symmetry.space_group_name_H-M   'P 1'
#
loop_
_entity.id
_entity.type
_entity.pdbx_description
1 polymer ?
#
loop_
_entity_poly.entity_id
_entity_poly.type
_entity_poly.pdbx_seq_one_letter_code
_entity_poly.pdbx_strand_id
1 'polypeptide(L)'
;MSTEEMALIKKYKLHIKDVRTIKDAQEWTYERWGIYDEHLALADIMAWLGEEIGELFKSYLNEKYPNIWWMNREGEEGLKNEIVDVFHWCLTGASRIGEDLEENLLKLEKIERGTSILEIQSKLEEKYGEKEFKQIIFHIGQLYGEACASYLKGEISNLSKKLVKIVSLCLIASNLLKVNL
;
A
#
# COMPACT_ATOMS: atom_id res chain seq x y z
N MET A 1 22.15 -22.23 16.13
CA MET A 1 21.01 -21.62 15.44
C MET A 1 20.71 -22.50 14.24
N SER A 2 19.50 -23.05 14.17
CA SER A 2 19.11 -23.97 13.10
C SER A 2 18.92 -23.25 11.77
N THR A 3 18.91 -24.00 10.66
CA THR A 3 18.63 -23.46 9.32
C THR A 3 17.24 -22.82 9.25
N GLU A 4 16.27 -23.36 9.99
CA GLU A 4 14.91 -22.81 10.12
C GLU A 4 14.90 -21.51 10.94
N GLU A 5 15.66 -21.43 12.04
CA GLU A 5 15.80 -20.18 12.80
C GLU A 5 16.49 -19.08 11.98
N MET A 6 17.51 -19.43 11.19
CA MET A 6 18.16 -18.50 10.27
C MET A 6 17.21 -18.03 9.16
N ALA A 7 16.38 -18.93 8.63
CA ALA A 7 15.37 -18.59 7.63
C ALA A 7 14.28 -17.68 8.21
N LEU A 8 13.82 -17.96 9.43
CA LEU A 8 12.87 -17.11 10.15
C LEU A 8 13.46 -15.73 10.42
N ILE A 9 14.67 -15.65 10.97
CA ILE A 9 15.34 -14.37 11.26
C ILE A 9 15.54 -13.57 9.98
N LYS A 10 15.90 -14.22 8.86
CA LYS A 10 16.01 -13.56 7.56
C LYS A 10 14.65 -13.06 7.06
N LYS A 11 13.58 -13.86 7.23
CA LYS A 11 12.21 -13.52 6.83
C LYS A 11 11.63 -12.34 7.62
N TYR A 12 11.81 -12.32 8.95
CA TYR A 12 11.34 -11.23 9.82
C TYR A 12 12.19 -9.95 9.75
N LYS A 13 13.41 -10.04 9.18
CA LYS A 13 14.27 -8.88 8.86
C LYS A 13 14.04 -8.30 7.47
N LEU A 14 13.26 -8.95 6.60
CA LEU A 14 12.86 -8.35 5.34
C LEU A 14 11.99 -7.14 5.65
N HIS A 15 12.37 -5.99 5.11
CA HIS A 15 11.45 -4.88 5.00
C HIS A 15 10.49 -5.18 3.83
N ILE A 16 9.30 -4.58 3.83
CA ILE A 16 8.34 -4.77 2.73
C ILE A 16 8.98 -4.47 1.36
N LYS A 17 9.87 -3.48 1.29
CA LYS A 17 10.69 -3.13 0.11
C LYS A 17 11.63 -4.23 -0.42
N ASP A 18 11.82 -5.32 0.32
CA ASP A 18 12.70 -6.44 -0.05
C ASP A 18 11.91 -7.64 -0.63
N VAL A 19 10.58 -7.54 -0.72
CA VAL A 19 9.71 -8.59 -1.30
C VAL A 19 9.65 -8.47 -2.82
N ARG A 20 9.44 -9.59 -3.52
CA ARG A 20 9.50 -9.61 -5.00
C ARG A 20 8.14 -9.51 -5.67
N THR A 21 7.10 -10.00 -5.00
CA THR A 21 5.73 -10.07 -5.52
C THR A 21 4.77 -9.44 -4.52
N ILE A 22 3.61 -8.98 -4.99
CA ILE A 22 2.58 -8.40 -4.12
C ILE A 22 2.05 -9.47 -3.17
N LYS A 23 2.00 -10.72 -3.63
CA LYS A 23 1.63 -11.85 -2.79
C LYS A 23 2.63 -12.09 -1.66
N ASP A 24 3.94 -12.07 -1.95
CA ASP A 24 4.96 -12.18 -0.89
C ASP A 24 4.81 -11.03 0.13
N ALA A 25 4.51 -9.81 -0.33
CA ALA A 25 4.24 -8.67 0.54
C ALA A 25 2.99 -8.91 1.43
N GLN A 26 1.92 -9.43 0.83
CA GLN A 26 0.67 -9.72 1.52
C GLN A 26 0.85 -10.83 2.56
N GLU A 27 1.53 -11.92 2.22
CA GLU A 27 1.88 -12.99 3.15
C GLU A 27 2.78 -12.47 4.28
N TRP A 28 3.77 -11.62 3.96
CA TRP A 28 4.64 -11.01 4.96
C TRP A 28 3.87 -10.12 5.96
N THR A 29 2.94 -9.30 5.46
CA THR A 29 2.08 -8.48 6.35
C THR A 29 1.19 -9.35 7.22
N TYR A 30 0.54 -10.37 6.65
CA TYR A 30 -0.30 -11.32 7.38
C TYR A 30 0.48 -12.01 8.50
N GLU A 31 1.66 -12.56 8.22
CA GLU A 31 2.47 -13.26 9.22
C GLU A 31 2.98 -12.34 10.34
N ARG A 32 3.30 -11.09 10.01
CA ARG A 32 3.75 -10.10 11.00
C ARG A 32 2.62 -9.70 11.95
N TRP A 33 1.40 -9.58 11.41
CA TRP A 33 0.20 -9.32 12.20
C TRP A 33 -0.41 -10.58 12.80
N GLY A 34 0.04 -11.78 12.40
CA GLY A 34 -0.35 -13.07 13.01
C GLY A 34 -0.10 -13.12 14.53
N ILE A 35 0.84 -12.32 15.03
CA ILE A 35 1.15 -12.15 16.46
C ILE A 35 0.08 -11.27 17.17
N TYR A 36 -0.65 -10.46 16.41
CA TYR A 36 -1.69 -9.51 16.85
C TYR A 36 -3.09 -9.84 16.28
N ASP A 37 -3.26 -11.01 15.64
CA ASP A 37 -4.41 -11.36 14.79
C ASP A 37 -5.74 -11.40 15.57
N GLU A 38 -5.67 -11.68 16.88
CA GLU A 38 -6.83 -11.63 17.78
C GLU A 38 -7.26 -10.20 18.18
N HIS A 39 -6.47 -9.18 17.83
CA HIS A 39 -6.68 -7.79 18.25
C HIS A 39 -6.81 -6.78 17.11
N LEU A 40 -6.38 -7.10 15.88
CA LEU A 40 -6.50 -6.18 14.75
C LEU A 40 -7.86 -6.35 14.06
N ALA A 41 -8.86 -5.57 14.47
CA ALA A 41 -10.14 -5.55 13.78
C ALA A 41 -10.01 -4.82 12.43
N LEU A 42 -10.87 -5.16 11.47
CA LEU A 42 -10.93 -4.45 10.19
C LEU A 42 -11.18 -2.94 10.39
N ALA A 43 -11.94 -2.56 11.42
CA ALA A 43 -12.15 -1.17 11.81
C ALA A 43 -10.83 -0.44 12.11
N ASP A 44 -9.95 -1.06 12.87
CA ASP A 44 -8.66 -0.50 13.26
C ASP A 44 -7.75 -0.36 12.04
N ILE A 45 -7.70 -1.40 11.19
CA ILE A 45 -6.95 -1.37 9.92
C ILE A 45 -7.42 -0.23 9.03
N MET A 46 -8.74 -0.02 8.92
CA MET A 46 -9.29 1.09 8.15
C MET A 46 -8.88 2.43 8.75
N ALA A 47 -8.92 2.58 10.08
CA ALA A 47 -8.50 3.80 10.75
C ALA A 47 -7.01 4.12 10.50
N TRP A 48 -6.13 3.13 10.65
CA TRP A 48 -4.69 3.25 10.36
C TRP A 48 -4.44 3.60 8.90
N LEU A 49 -5.12 2.94 7.95
CA LEU A 49 -5.02 3.30 6.53
C LEU A 49 -5.41 4.78 6.30
N GLY A 50 -6.44 5.27 6.98
CA GLY A 50 -6.83 6.68 6.91
C GLY A 50 -5.79 7.63 7.49
N GLU A 51 -5.11 7.24 8.56
CA GLU A 51 -4.01 7.99 9.18
C GLU A 51 -2.83 8.12 8.21
N GLU A 52 -2.34 7.01 7.63
CA GLU A 52 -1.22 7.06 6.68
C GLU A 52 -1.56 7.85 5.40
N ILE A 53 -2.82 7.81 4.93
CA ILE A 53 -3.24 8.66 3.80
C ILE A 53 -3.18 10.15 4.20
N GLY A 54 -3.49 10.47 5.46
CA GLY A 54 -3.36 11.80 6.01
C GLY A 54 -1.90 12.26 6.09
N GLU A 55 -1.02 11.41 6.58
CA GLU A 55 0.42 11.67 6.66
C GLU A 55 1.06 11.75 5.26
N LEU A 56 0.63 10.95 4.28
CA LEU A 56 0.99 11.10 2.87
C LEU A 56 0.64 12.49 2.32
N PHE A 57 -0.58 12.96 2.58
CA PHE A 57 -1.02 14.28 2.13
C PHE A 57 -0.21 15.41 2.79
N LYS A 58 0.09 15.27 4.07
CA LYS A 58 0.93 16.19 4.83
C LYS A 58 2.37 16.20 4.28
N SER A 59 2.95 15.04 3.99
CA SER A 59 4.27 14.90 3.38
C SER A 59 4.34 15.57 1.99
N TYR A 60 3.28 15.47 1.19
CA TYR A 60 3.19 16.20 -0.09
C TYR A 60 3.14 17.72 0.10
N LEU A 61 2.34 18.19 1.06
CA LEU A 61 2.26 19.61 1.37
C LEU A 61 3.59 20.16 1.92
N ASN A 62 4.33 19.38 2.70
CA ASN A 62 5.67 19.72 3.18
C ASN A 62 6.64 19.97 2.01
N GLU A 63 6.66 19.06 1.03
CA GLU A 63 7.50 19.15 -0.15
C GLU A 63 7.16 20.40 -0.99
N LYS A 64 5.86 20.63 -1.21
CA LYS A 64 5.36 21.74 -2.03
C LYS A 64 5.48 23.10 -1.35
N TYR A 65 5.31 23.14 -0.03
CA TYR A 65 5.29 24.37 0.77
C TYR A 65 6.28 24.30 1.95
N PRO A 66 7.60 24.31 1.67
CA PRO A 66 8.64 24.05 2.68
C PRO A 66 8.75 25.11 3.81
N ASN A 67 8.03 26.23 3.68
CA ASN A 67 8.07 27.36 4.61
C ASN A 67 6.90 27.37 5.62
N ILE A 68 6.07 26.33 5.67
CA ILE A 68 4.99 26.23 6.65
C ILE A 68 5.58 25.83 8.02
N TRP A 69 5.29 26.61 9.07
CA TRP A 69 5.99 26.55 10.36
C TRP A 69 5.53 25.43 11.31
N TRP A 70 4.39 24.79 11.06
CA TRP A 70 3.85 23.68 11.86
C TRP A 70 4.11 22.30 11.23
N MET A 71 5.04 22.20 10.29
CA MET A 71 5.19 21.05 9.39
C MET A 71 6.58 20.41 9.53
N ASN A 72 6.63 19.15 9.99
CA ASN A 72 7.86 18.38 10.16
C ASN A 72 8.49 18.08 8.78
N ARG A 73 9.77 18.43 8.62
CA ARG A 73 10.47 18.38 7.33
C ARG A 73 11.14 17.03 7.10
N GLU A 74 10.34 16.01 6.79
CA GLU A 74 10.88 14.74 6.30
C GLU A 74 11.17 14.77 4.79
N GLY A 75 10.61 15.76 4.08
CA GLY A 75 10.89 16.01 2.66
C GLY A 75 10.45 14.87 1.75
N GLU A 76 11.22 14.62 0.68
CA GLU A 76 10.95 13.55 -0.29
C GLU A 76 10.98 12.16 0.36
N GLU A 77 11.81 11.93 1.38
CA GLU A 77 11.88 10.64 2.07
C GLU A 77 10.59 10.32 2.84
N GLY A 78 9.96 11.34 3.42
CA GLY A 78 8.63 11.21 4.04
C GLY A 78 7.61 10.69 3.01
N LEU A 79 7.53 11.31 1.83
CA LEU A 79 6.63 10.86 0.76
C LEU A 79 6.82 9.40 0.37
N LYS A 80 8.08 8.92 0.33
CA LYS A 80 8.40 7.54 -0.01
C LYS A 80 7.90 6.59 1.07
N ASN A 81 8.14 6.90 2.34
CA ASN A 81 7.70 6.08 3.46
C ASN A 81 6.17 6.01 3.51
N GLU A 82 5.49 7.15 3.40
CA GLU A 82 4.02 7.19 3.48
C GLU A 82 3.34 6.39 2.35
N ILE A 83 3.89 6.37 1.13
CA ILE A 83 3.35 5.52 0.05
C ILE A 83 3.48 4.04 0.38
N VAL A 84 4.61 3.64 0.99
CA VAL A 84 4.85 2.27 1.44
C VAL A 84 3.87 1.89 2.56
N ASP A 85 3.61 2.81 3.49
CA ASP A 85 2.70 2.56 4.61
C ASP A 85 1.24 2.44 4.14
N VAL A 86 0.79 3.31 3.22
CA VAL A 86 -0.53 3.16 2.57
C VAL A 86 -0.64 1.82 1.83
N PHE A 87 0.41 1.42 1.10
CA PHE A 87 0.46 0.12 0.42
C PHE A 87 0.36 -1.05 1.41
N HIS A 88 1.13 -1.01 2.49
CA HIS A 88 1.13 -2.01 3.56
C HIS A 88 -0.26 -2.19 4.19
N TRP A 89 -0.95 -1.09 4.52
CA TRP A 89 -2.25 -1.18 5.16
C TRP A 89 -3.35 -1.64 4.21
N CYS A 90 -3.23 -1.40 2.91
CA CYS A 90 -4.11 -2.02 1.92
C CYS A 90 -3.95 -3.55 1.88
N LEU A 91 -2.72 -4.05 1.91
CA LEU A 91 -2.44 -5.50 1.96
C LEU A 91 -2.96 -6.13 3.25
N THR A 92 -2.77 -5.45 4.37
CA THR A 92 -3.27 -5.88 5.68
C THR A 92 -4.80 -5.95 5.67
N GLY A 93 -5.47 -4.94 5.13
CA GLY A 93 -6.93 -4.90 4.99
C GLY A 93 -7.48 -6.00 4.09
N ALA A 94 -6.84 -6.23 2.94
CA ALA A 94 -7.22 -7.30 2.01
C ALA A 94 -7.05 -8.70 2.63
N SER A 95 -5.95 -8.93 3.34
CA SER A 95 -5.72 -10.17 4.08
C SER A 95 -6.80 -10.40 5.13
N ARG A 96 -7.20 -9.35 5.85
CA ARG A 96 -8.21 -9.44 6.91
C ARG A 96 -9.60 -9.84 6.39
N ILE A 97 -9.92 -9.46 5.16
CA ILE A 97 -11.19 -9.83 4.49
C ILE A 97 -11.08 -11.10 3.63
N GLY A 98 -9.91 -11.77 3.63
CA GLY A 98 -9.69 -13.02 2.90
C GLY A 98 -9.54 -12.86 1.39
N GLU A 99 -9.12 -11.69 0.91
CA GLU A 99 -9.00 -11.37 -0.51
C GLU A 99 -7.54 -11.45 -0.96
N ASP A 100 -7.32 -12.07 -2.13
CA ASP A 100 -6.01 -12.09 -2.81
C ASP A 100 -5.84 -10.79 -3.61
N LEU A 101 -5.07 -9.86 -3.05
CA LEU A 101 -4.94 -8.52 -3.63
C LEU A 101 -4.11 -8.55 -4.92
N GLU A 102 -3.09 -9.41 -4.99
CA GLU A 102 -2.29 -9.61 -6.19
C GLU A 102 -3.19 -10.14 -7.32
N GLU A 103 -3.91 -11.23 -7.10
CA GLU A 103 -4.78 -11.82 -8.12
C GLU A 103 -5.83 -10.81 -8.62
N ASN A 104 -6.42 -10.03 -7.72
CA ASN A 104 -7.40 -9.01 -8.08
C ASN A 104 -6.77 -7.86 -8.88
N LEU A 105 -5.58 -7.39 -8.52
CA LEU A 105 -4.85 -6.37 -9.28
C LEU A 105 -4.48 -6.88 -10.68
N LEU A 106 -3.90 -8.07 -10.76
CA LEU A 106 -3.47 -8.67 -12.02
C LEU A 106 -4.67 -8.84 -12.98
N LYS A 107 -5.82 -9.29 -12.48
CA LYS A 107 -7.06 -9.36 -13.27
C LYS A 107 -7.54 -7.99 -13.72
N LEU A 108 -7.56 -7.00 -12.82
CA LEU A 108 -7.99 -5.64 -13.12
C LEU A 108 -7.13 -5.01 -14.22
N GLU A 109 -5.82 -5.22 -14.12
CA GLU A 109 -4.83 -4.57 -14.97
C GLU A 109 -4.50 -5.37 -16.23
N LYS A 110 -4.98 -6.62 -16.30
CA LYS A 110 -4.70 -7.61 -17.35
C LYS A 110 -3.22 -7.97 -17.42
N ILE A 111 -2.61 -8.19 -16.26
CA ILE A 111 -1.21 -8.57 -16.08
C ILE A 111 -1.14 -10.06 -15.74
N GLU A 112 -0.11 -10.75 -16.23
CA GLU A 112 0.10 -12.18 -15.99
C GLU A 112 0.52 -12.46 -14.53
N ARG A 113 0.14 -13.64 -14.02
CA ARG A 113 0.56 -14.12 -12.69
C ARG A 113 2.07 -14.32 -12.63
N GLY A 114 2.65 -14.06 -11.45
CA GLY A 114 4.09 -14.18 -11.23
C GLY A 114 4.91 -13.00 -11.75
N THR A 115 4.27 -11.93 -12.23
CA THR A 115 4.94 -10.66 -12.57
C THR A 115 5.46 -10.02 -11.28
N SER A 116 6.72 -9.58 -11.28
CA SER A 116 7.32 -8.91 -10.12
C SER A 116 6.70 -7.53 -9.86
N ILE A 117 6.83 -7.00 -8.63
CA ILE A 117 6.32 -5.65 -8.29
C ILE A 117 6.88 -4.60 -9.25
N LEU A 118 8.19 -4.61 -9.52
CA LEU A 118 8.85 -3.68 -10.42
C LEU A 118 8.27 -3.73 -11.84
N GLU A 119 8.05 -4.93 -12.38
CA GLU A 119 7.45 -5.10 -13.70
C GLU A 119 5.98 -4.65 -13.72
N ILE A 120 5.23 -4.86 -12.63
CA ILE A 120 3.87 -4.32 -12.49
C ILE A 120 3.91 -2.80 -12.51
N GLN A 121 4.80 -2.17 -11.73
CA GLN A 121 4.94 -0.73 -11.69
C GLN A 121 5.23 -0.16 -13.09
N SER A 122 6.21 -0.71 -13.82
CA SER A 122 6.52 -0.28 -15.19
C SER A 122 5.33 -0.42 -16.14
N LYS A 123 4.59 -1.53 -16.09
CA LYS A 123 3.38 -1.73 -16.92
C LYS A 123 2.28 -0.72 -16.60
N LEU A 124 2.11 -0.37 -15.32
CA LEU A 124 1.11 0.63 -14.91
C LEU A 124 1.50 2.03 -15.38
N GLU A 125 2.78 2.39 -15.30
CA GLU A 125 3.30 3.66 -15.81
C GLU A 125 3.09 3.77 -17.33
N GLU A 126 3.41 2.73 -18.10
CA GLU A 126 3.16 2.69 -19.55
C GLU A 126 1.68 2.86 -19.90
N LYS A 127 0.79 2.23 -19.12
CA LYS A 127 -0.66 2.21 -19.37
C LYS A 127 -1.34 3.53 -19.02
N TYR A 128 -0.93 4.16 -17.91
CA TYR A 128 -1.60 5.33 -17.37
C TYR A 128 -0.87 6.65 -17.65
N GLY A 129 0.35 6.58 -18.16
CA GLY A 129 1.22 7.72 -18.42
C GLY A 129 1.71 8.42 -17.16
N GLU A 130 2.49 9.49 -17.34
CA GLU A 130 2.88 10.37 -16.24
C GLU A 130 1.64 11.10 -15.70
N LYS A 131 1.27 10.79 -14.46
CA LYS A 131 0.28 11.56 -13.70
C LYS A 131 1.00 12.53 -12.77
N GLU A 132 0.41 13.71 -12.55
CA GLU A 132 0.89 14.56 -11.46
C GLU A 132 0.71 13.81 -10.14
N PHE A 133 1.76 13.73 -9.32
CA PHE A 133 1.73 13.06 -8.02
C PHE A 133 0.58 13.57 -7.11
N LYS A 134 0.30 14.88 -7.17
CA LYS A 134 -0.89 15.54 -6.62
C LYS A 134 -2.18 14.78 -6.92
N GLN A 135 -2.43 14.46 -8.19
CA GLN A 135 -3.67 13.83 -8.62
C GLN A 135 -3.76 12.41 -8.07
N ILE A 136 -2.63 11.70 -7.96
CA ILE A 136 -2.59 10.36 -7.37
C ILE A 136 -3.03 10.41 -5.91
N ILE A 137 -2.47 11.32 -5.10
CA ILE A 137 -2.84 11.46 -3.68
C ILE A 137 -4.33 11.78 -3.51
N PHE A 138 -4.86 12.72 -4.31
CA PHE A 138 -6.29 13.03 -4.26
C PHE A 138 -7.18 11.82 -4.60
N HIS A 139 -6.79 11.02 -5.60
CA HIS A 139 -7.53 9.81 -5.95
C HIS A 139 -7.42 8.72 -4.88
N ILE A 140 -6.27 8.57 -4.22
CA ILE A 140 -6.12 7.67 -3.06
C ILE A 140 -7.12 8.07 -1.96
N GLY A 141 -7.16 9.35 -1.59
CA GLY A 141 -8.12 9.84 -0.58
C GLY A 141 -9.58 9.64 -0.96
N GLN A 142 -9.93 9.87 -2.23
CA GLN A 142 -11.28 9.60 -2.73
C GLN A 142 -11.64 8.11 -2.65
N LEU A 143 -10.76 7.24 -3.13
CA LEU A 143 -10.97 5.79 -3.10
C LEU A 143 -11.05 5.27 -1.67
N TYR A 144 -10.29 5.84 -0.74
CA TYR A 144 -10.39 5.52 0.67
C TYR A 144 -11.75 5.91 1.27
N GLY A 145 -12.27 7.10 0.93
CA GLY A 145 -13.64 7.47 1.30
C GLY A 145 -14.69 6.48 0.78
N GLU A 146 -14.54 6.03 -0.48
CA GLU A 146 -15.40 4.98 -1.06
C GLU A 146 -15.21 3.61 -0.39
N ALA A 147 -13.99 3.28 0.04
CA ALA A 147 -13.67 2.06 0.78
C ALA A 147 -14.35 2.07 2.15
N CYS A 148 -14.26 3.17 2.90
CA CYS A 148 -14.98 3.37 4.16
C CYS A 148 -16.49 3.24 4.00
N ALA A 149 -17.05 3.84 2.95
CA ALA A 149 -18.48 3.71 2.66
C ALA A 149 -18.89 2.25 2.37
N SER A 150 -18.03 1.49 1.67
CA SER A 150 -18.26 0.07 1.39
C SER A 150 -18.16 -0.77 2.66
N TYR A 151 -17.16 -0.50 3.51
CA TYR A 151 -16.98 -1.13 4.81
C TYR A 151 -18.19 -0.93 5.72
N LEU A 152 -18.65 0.31 5.89
CA LEU A 152 -19.81 0.63 6.74
C LEU A 152 -21.12 -0.03 6.27
N LYS A 153 -21.23 -0.35 4.97
CA LYS A 153 -22.36 -1.07 4.39
C LYS A 153 -22.21 -2.59 4.39
N GLY A 154 -21.05 -3.12 4.83
CA GLY A 154 -20.74 -4.54 4.75
C GLY A 154 -20.47 -5.07 3.33
N GLU A 155 -20.18 -4.19 2.37
CA GLU A 155 -19.95 -4.54 0.96
C GLU A 155 -18.49 -4.97 0.72
N ILE A 156 -18.09 -6.13 1.24
CA ILE A 156 -16.69 -6.61 1.24
C ILE A 156 -16.06 -6.66 -0.17
N SER A 157 -16.79 -7.16 -1.17
CA SER A 157 -16.29 -7.18 -2.56
C SER A 157 -16.02 -5.75 -3.09
N ASN A 158 -16.84 -4.76 -2.72
CA ASN A 158 -16.63 -3.39 -3.15
C ASN A 158 -15.44 -2.77 -2.40
N LEU A 159 -15.31 -3.03 -1.11
CA LEU A 159 -14.14 -2.66 -0.32
C LEU A 159 -12.84 -3.21 -0.96
N SER A 160 -12.77 -4.51 -1.24
CA SER A 160 -11.63 -5.16 -1.90
C SER A 160 -11.25 -4.44 -3.21
N LYS A 161 -12.24 -4.14 -4.07
CA LYS A 161 -12.01 -3.40 -5.32
C LYS A 161 -11.44 -1.99 -5.10
N LYS A 162 -11.78 -1.30 -4.01
CA LYS A 162 -11.20 0.01 -3.70
C LYS A 162 -9.76 -0.12 -3.20
N LEU A 163 -9.48 -1.07 -2.32
CA LEU A 163 -8.12 -1.35 -1.84
C LEU A 163 -7.17 -1.70 -3.00
N VAL A 164 -7.61 -2.55 -3.95
CA VAL A 164 -6.84 -2.88 -5.16
C VAL A 164 -6.52 -1.64 -5.99
N LYS A 165 -7.47 -0.72 -6.15
CA LYS A 165 -7.26 0.53 -6.88
C LYS A 165 -6.30 1.47 -6.15
N ILE A 166 -6.37 1.54 -4.83
CA ILE A 166 -5.41 2.31 -4.02
C ILE A 166 -4.01 1.73 -4.22
N VAL A 167 -3.85 0.41 -4.17
CA VAL A 167 -2.56 -0.24 -4.44
C VAL A 167 -2.03 0.05 -5.85
N SER A 168 -2.88 0.00 -6.88
CA SER A 168 -2.49 0.41 -8.24
C SER A 168 -1.95 1.85 -8.27
N LEU A 169 -2.57 2.76 -7.53
CA LEU A 169 -2.10 4.14 -7.38
C LEU A 169 -0.79 4.26 -6.60
N CYS A 170 -0.60 3.49 -5.52
CA CYS A 170 0.67 3.43 -4.78
C CYS A 170 1.81 2.96 -5.70
N LEU A 171 1.58 1.94 -6.53
CA LEU A 171 2.58 1.44 -7.47
C LEU A 171 2.99 2.50 -8.50
N ILE A 172 2.02 3.24 -9.06
CA ILE A 172 2.28 4.36 -9.98
C ILE A 172 3.03 5.50 -9.25
N ALA A 173 2.60 5.86 -8.04
CA ALA A 173 3.26 6.87 -7.21
C ALA A 173 4.72 6.51 -6.92
N SER A 174 4.99 5.25 -6.59
CA SER A 174 6.34 4.77 -6.32
C SER A 174 7.27 4.88 -7.53
N ASN A 175 6.77 4.69 -8.76
CA ASN A 175 7.59 4.97 -9.95
C ASN A 175 7.97 6.44 -10.07
N LEU A 176 7.03 7.36 -9.84
CA LEU A 176 7.30 8.80 -9.88
C LEU A 176 8.33 9.22 -8.82
N LEU A 177 8.29 8.57 -7.66
CA LEU A 177 9.22 8.80 -6.55
C LEU A 177 10.52 7.98 -6.65
N LYS A 178 10.66 7.12 -7.67
CA LYS A 178 11.80 6.18 -7.82
C LYS A 178 11.99 5.28 -6.60
N VAL A 179 10.88 4.78 -6.06
CA VAL A 179 10.80 3.82 -4.96
C VAL A 179 10.52 2.43 -5.52
N ASN A 180 11.35 1.48 -5.11
CA ASN A 180 11.06 0.07 -5.29
C ASN A 180 10.15 -0.37 -4.14
N LEU A 181 8.90 -0.71 -4.47
CA LEU A 181 7.96 -1.34 -3.52
C LEU A 181 8.25 -2.84 -3.42
#